data_AF-A3JB92-F1
#
_entry.id   AF-A3JB92-F1
#
_cell.length_a   1.000
_cell.length_b   1.000
_cell.length_c   1.000
_cell.angle_alpha   90.00
_cell.angle_beta   90.00
_cell.angle_gamma   90.00
#
_symmetry.space_group_name_H-M   'P 1'
#
loop_
_entity.id
_entity.type
_entity.pdbx_description
1 polymer ?
#
loop_
_entity_poly.entity_id
_entity_poly.type
_entity_poly.pdbx_seq_one_letter_code
_entity_poly.pdbx_strand_id
1 'polypeptide(L)'
;MIQKNIPKQYTETTKEHEEQTMQAIRGYMQFISGIMAMVMMLASMWAIPASASIVGTGELLTEQRADIDRQALMEMLERDDVKGTLASMGVGEQEVRDRIQSLTPSELADFKQQLAEAPAGEGVVGIIVLFLLVFIITDMLCATDIFPFIRCLR
;
A
#
# COMPACT_ATOMS: atom_id res chain seq x y z
N MET A 1 -63.80 29.84 6.36
CA MET A 1 -63.40 29.07 5.16
C MET A 1 -62.43 29.93 4.36
N ILE A 2 -61.12 29.87 4.67
CA ILE A 2 -60.09 30.68 4.02
C ILE A 2 -59.26 29.73 3.14
N GLN A 3 -59.67 29.58 1.89
CA GLN A 3 -58.86 28.96 0.84
C GLN A 3 -57.83 30.00 0.40
N LYS A 4 -56.62 29.88 0.95
CA LYS A 4 -55.45 30.70 0.63
C LYS A 4 -55.03 30.40 -0.81
N ASN A 5 -55.37 31.30 -1.72
CA ASN A 5 -54.94 31.29 -3.11
C ASN A 5 -53.43 31.58 -3.18
N ILE A 6 -52.61 30.53 -3.23
CA ILE A 6 -51.16 30.65 -3.40
C ILE A 6 -50.87 30.93 -4.88
N PRO A 7 -50.16 32.02 -5.24
CA PRO A 7 -49.90 32.37 -6.63
C PRO A 7 -48.99 31.32 -7.29
N LYS A 8 -49.41 30.81 -8.46
CA LYS A 8 -48.72 29.81 -9.31
C LYS A 8 -47.22 30.09 -9.55
N GLN A 9 -46.82 31.36 -9.49
CA GLN A 9 -45.43 31.81 -9.71
C GLN A 9 -44.44 31.28 -8.66
N TYR A 10 -44.90 31.02 -7.42
CA TYR A 10 -44.02 30.47 -6.38
C TYR A 10 -43.72 28.97 -6.59
N THR A 11 -44.64 28.24 -7.22
CA THR A 11 -44.45 26.79 -7.45
C THR A 11 -43.56 26.47 -8.65
N GLU A 12 -43.40 27.41 -9.58
CA GLU A 12 -42.58 27.25 -10.80
C GLU A 12 -41.11 27.58 -10.53
N THR A 13 -40.85 28.64 -9.77
CA THR A 13 -39.51 29.05 -9.35
C THR A 13 -38.83 28.03 -8.42
N THR A 14 -39.58 27.40 -7.52
CA THR A 14 -39.04 26.32 -6.67
C THR A 14 -38.66 25.07 -7.46
N LYS A 15 -39.36 24.79 -8.57
CA LYS A 15 -39.06 23.66 -9.45
C LYS A 15 -37.77 23.88 -10.24
N GLU A 16 -37.56 25.08 -10.78
CA GLU A 16 -36.33 25.42 -11.48
C GLU A 16 -35.11 25.42 -10.54
N HIS A 17 -35.26 25.89 -9.29
CA HIS A 17 -34.19 25.83 -8.29
C HIS A 17 -33.89 24.39 -7.83
N GLU A 18 -34.88 23.50 -7.71
CA GLU A 18 -34.67 22.06 -7.46
C GLU A 18 -33.93 21.38 -8.62
N GLU A 19 -34.27 21.70 -9.87
CA GLU A 19 -33.59 21.11 -11.03
C GLU A 19 -32.15 21.61 -11.19
N GLN A 20 -31.89 22.90 -10.95
CA GLN A 20 -30.54 23.46 -10.96
C GLN A 20 -29.66 22.86 -9.86
N THR A 21 -30.19 22.66 -8.65
CA THR A 21 -29.44 22.03 -7.55
C THR A 21 -29.18 20.55 -7.82
N MET A 22 -30.13 19.81 -8.40
CA MET A 22 -29.93 18.40 -8.77
C MET A 22 -28.88 18.20 -9.86
N GLN A 23 -28.78 19.10 -10.84
CA GLN A 23 -27.75 19.02 -11.89
C GLN A 23 -26.34 19.34 -11.33
N ALA A 24 -26.23 20.34 -10.45
CA ALA A 24 -24.96 20.67 -9.79
C ALA A 24 -24.48 19.53 -8.86
N ILE A 25 -25.39 18.89 -8.12
CA ILE A 25 -25.08 17.75 -7.25
C ILE A 25 -24.68 16.51 -8.06
N ARG A 26 -25.26 16.30 -9.25
CA ARG A 26 -24.94 15.16 -10.12
C ARG A 26 -23.51 15.22 -10.66
N GLY A 27 -23.03 16.41 -11.03
CA GLY A 27 -21.63 16.61 -11.44
C GLY A 27 -20.64 16.37 -10.29
N TYR A 28 -20.97 16.84 -9.08
CA TYR A 28 -20.13 16.63 -7.90
C TYR A 28 -20.09 15.16 -7.45
N MET A 29 -21.22 14.45 -7.51
CA MET A 29 -21.28 13.01 -7.24
C MET A 29 -20.45 12.16 -8.21
N GLN A 30 -20.35 12.56 -9.48
CA GLN A 30 -19.53 11.86 -10.46
C GLN A 30 -18.03 12.00 -10.16
N PHE A 31 -17.60 13.18 -9.68
CA PHE A 31 -16.22 13.41 -9.27
C PHE A 31 -15.87 12.66 -7.97
N ILE A 32 -16.78 12.67 -6.98
CA ILE A 32 -16.61 11.91 -5.73
C ILE A 32 -16.55 10.41 -6.01
N SER A 33 -17.42 9.90 -6.90
CA SER A 33 -17.42 8.48 -7.28
C SER A 33 -16.09 8.06 -7.90
N GLY A 34 -15.52 8.89 -8.80
CA GLY A 34 -14.20 8.64 -9.38
C GLY A 34 -13.09 8.59 -8.33
N ILE A 35 -13.09 9.53 -7.38
CA ILE A 35 -12.12 9.57 -6.28
C ILE A 35 -12.25 8.34 -5.38
N MET A 36 -13.47 7.96 -4.98
CA MET A 36 -13.70 6.79 -4.13
C MET A 36 -13.30 5.47 -4.83
N ALA A 37 -13.60 5.34 -6.12
CA ALA A 37 -13.19 4.18 -6.90
C ALA A 37 -11.66 4.10 -7.02
N MET A 38 -10.99 5.24 -7.25
CA MET A 38 -9.53 5.31 -7.32
C MET A 38 -8.88 4.96 -5.97
N VAL A 39 -9.43 5.45 -4.85
CA VAL A 39 -8.96 5.10 -3.50
C VAL A 39 -9.12 3.62 -3.21
N MET A 40 -10.26 3.00 -3.58
CA MET A 40 -10.48 1.56 -3.41
C MET A 40 -9.55 0.71 -4.28
N MET A 41 -9.26 1.16 -5.51
CA MET A 41 -8.37 0.47 -6.44
C MET A 41 -6.91 0.52 -5.95
N LEU A 42 -6.48 1.68 -5.43
CA LEU A 42 -5.18 1.83 -4.78
C LEU A 42 -5.11 0.98 -3.50
N ALA A 43 -6.13 0.99 -2.65
CA ALA A 43 -6.16 0.19 -1.42
C ALA A 43 -6.06 -1.32 -1.70
N SER A 44 -6.64 -1.79 -2.81
CA SER A 44 -6.56 -3.19 -3.23
C SER A 44 -5.15 -3.61 -3.65
N MET A 45 -4.31 -2.69 -4.13
CA MET A 45 -2.89 -2.98 -4.43
C MET A 45 -2.05 -3.21 -3.17
N TRP A 46 -2.51 -2.71 -2.01
CA TRP A 46 -1.86 -2.94 -0.71
C TRP A 46 -2.48 -4.11 0.06
N ALA A 47 -3.41 -4.86 -0.53
CA ALA A 47 -3.96 -6.05 0.09
C ALA A 47 -2.91 -7.16 0.09
N ILE A 48 -2.09 -7.18 1.14
CA ILE A 48 -1.15 -8.26 1.42
C ILE A 48 -1.96 -9.56 1.54
N PRO A 49 -1.71 -10.58 0.72
CA PRO A 49 -2.37 -11.86 0.90
C PRO A 49 -1.89 -12.47 2.22
N ALA A 50 -2.77 -12.53 3.21
CA ALA A 50 -2.55 -13.36 4.39
C ALA A 50 -2.53 -14.82 3.91
N SER A 51 -1.34 -15.41 3.82
CA SER A 51 -1.15 -16.79 3.41
C SER A 51 -1.67 -17.74 4.50
N ALA A 52 -2.90 -18.24 4.32
CA ALA A 52 -3.42 -19.34 5.11
C ALA A 52 -2.80 -20.66 4.62
N SER A 53 -1.95 -21.27 5.46
CA SER A 53 -1.37 -22.59 5.19
C SER A 53 -2.48 -23.64 5.14
N ILE A 54 -2.74 -24.22 3.97
CA ILE A 54 -3.54 -25.45 3.85
C ILE A 54 -2.67 -26.59 4.37
N VAL A 55 -2.92 -27.02 5.61
CA VAL A 55 -2.35 -28.25 6.16
C VAL A 55 -3.13 -29.42 5.56
N GLY A 56 -2.56 -30.01 4.51
CA GLY A 56 -3.06 -31.23 3.89
C GLY A 56 -2.06 -31.71 2.85
N THR A 57 -1.41 -32.84 3.11
CA THR A 57 -0.49 -33.52 2.18
C THR A 57 0.92 -32.91 2.09
N GLY A 58 1.45 -32.39 3.20
CA GLY A 58 2.69 -31.60 3.24
C GLY A 58 4.00 -32.33 3.57
N GLU A 59 4.04 -33.57 4.08
CA GLU A 59 5.29 -34.09 4.69
C GLU A 59 6.51 -34.10 3.75
N LEU A 60 6.34 -34.47 2.47
CA LEU A 60 7.45 -34.52 1.50
C LEU A 60 7.74 -33.18 0.82
N LEU A 61 6.73 -32.32 0.66
CA LEU A 61 6.93 -30.97 0.10
C LEU A 61 7.48 -30.00 1.15
N THR A 62 7.23 -30.25 2.44
CA THR A 62 7.65 -29.37 3.54
C THR A 62 9.16 -29.42 3.76
N GLU A 63 9.80 -30.60 3.69
CA GLU A 63 11.26 -30.69 3.78
C GLU A 63 11.94 -29.96 2.61
N GLN A 64 11.49 -30.18 1.38
CA GLN A 64 12.06 -29.53 0.21
C GLN A 64 11.89 -28.00 0.25
N ARG A 65 10.76 -27.52 0.79
CA ARG A 65 10.51 -26.10 0.99
C ARG A 65 11.36 -25.52 2.11
N ALA A 66 11.53 -26.24 3.21
CA ALA A 66 12.39 -25.84 4.31
C ALA A 66 13.85 -25.67 3.87
N ASP A 67 14.37 -26.54 3.01
CA ASP A 67 15.73 -26.41 2.49
C ASP A 67 15.91 -25.22 1.56
N ILE A 68 14.92 -24.95 0.68
CA ILE A 68 14.89 -23.73 -0.13
C ILE A 68 14.82 -22.49 0.79
N ASP A 69 14.03 -22.58 1.86
CA ASP A 69 13.86 -21.49 2.81
C ASP A 69 15.14 -21.21 3.61
N ARG A 70 15.88 -22.25 4.00
CA ARG A 70 17.21 -22.14 4.65
C ARG A 70 18.22 -21.48 3.72
N GLN A 71 18.27 -21.90 2.46
CA GLN A 71 19.20 -21.31 1.48
C GLN A 71 18.96 -19.81 1.27
N ALA A 72 17.70 -19.39 1.13
CA ALA A 72 17.37 -17.98 0.99
C ALA A 72 17.76 -17.14 2.23
N LEU A 73 17.63 -17.69 3.45
CA LEU A 73 18.07 -17.00 4.66
C LEU A 73 19.60 -16.91 4.76
N MET A 74 20.32 -17.93 4.30
CA MET A 74 21.78 -17.89 4.19
C MET A 74 22.23 -16.82 3.20
N GLU A 75 21.58 -16.72 2.04
CA GLU A 75 21.86 -15.68 1.04
C GLU A 75 21.57 -14.27 1.58
N MET A 76 20.49 -14.10 2.35
CA MET A 76 20.21 -12.83 3.03
C MET A 76 21.28 -12.48 4.08
N LEU A 77 21.75 -13.47 4.84
CA LEU A 77 22.80 -13.30 5.84
C LEU A 77 24.16 -12.95 5.21
N GLU A 78 24.40 -13.35 3.96
CA GLU A 78 25.61 -13.03 3.23
C GLU A 78 25.69 -11.57 2.77
N ARG A 79 24.56 -10.84 2.76
CA ARG A 79 24.54 -9.43 2.35
C ARG A 79 25.27 -8.53 3.35
N ASP A 80 26.03 -7.56 2.83
CA ASP A 80 26.87 -6.67 3.64
C ASP A 80 26.08 -5.78 4.62
N ASP A 81 24.85 -5.41 4.26
CA ASP A 81 23.94 -4.64 5.12
C ASP A 81 23.47 -5.43 6.34
N VAL A 82 23.17 -6.72 6.16
CA VAL A 82 22.78 -7.63 7.25
C VAL A 82 23.97 -7.93 8.15
N LYS A 83 25.15 -8.19 7.58
CA LYS A 83 26.40 -8.38 8.34
C LYS A 83 26.75 -7.16 9.19
N GLY A 84 26.64 -5.96 8.62
CA GLY A 84 26.87 -4.71 9.34
C GLY A 84 25.90 -4.51 10.50
N THR A 85 24.62 -4.84 10.28
CA THR A 85 23.58 -4.74 11.31
C THR A 85 23.81 -5.75 12.45
N LEU A 86 24.12 -7.01 12.13
CA LEU A 86 24.43 -8.05 13.12
C LEU A 86 25.69 -7.71 13.93
N ALA A 87 26.74 -7.21 13.27
CA ALA A 87 27.95 -6.75 13.93
C ALA A 87 27.66 -5.58 14.88
N SER A 88 26.77 -4.65 14.50
CA SER A 88 26.37 -3.53 15.36
C SER A 88 25.60 -3.97 16.62
N MET A 89 24.92 -5.13 16.56
CA MET A 89 24.24 -5.75 17.71
C MET A 89 25.14 -6.69 18.51
N GLY A 90 26.41 -6.86 18.12
CA GLY A 90 27.36 -7.75 18.77
C GLY A 90 27.11 -9.25 18.51
N VAL A 91 26.32 -9.59 17.48
CA VAL A 91 25.97 -10.97 17.14
C VAL A 91 26.87 -11.45 15.99
N GLY A 92 27.53 -12.60 16.17
CA GLY A 92 28.40 -13.19 15.16
C GLY A 92 27.61 -13.92 14.07
N GLU A 93 28.07 -13.82 12.82
CA GLU A 93 27.44 -14.49 11.66
C GLU A 93 27.35 -16.01 11.84
N GLN A 94 28.39 -16.65 12.41
CA GLN A 94 28.34 -18.08 12.75
C GLN A 94 27.18 -18.42 13.70
N GLU A 95 26.93 -17.61 14.72
CA GLU A 95 25.89 -17.89 15.71
C GLU A 95 24.49 -17.86 15.08
N VAL A 96 24.26 -16.94 14.14
CA VAL A 96 23.00 -16.84 13.40
C VAL A 96 22.83 -18.03 12.46
N ARG A 97 23.89 -18.46 11.77
CA ARG A 97 23.85 -19.65 10.91
C ARG A 97 23.49 -20.90 11.67
N ASP A 98 24.10 -21.12 12.83
CA ASP A 98 23.85 -22.30 13.65
C ASP A 98 22.40 -22.32 14.15
N ARG A 99 21.85 -21.15 14.49
CA ARG A 99 20.42 -21.01 14.84
C ARG A 99 19.51 -21.35 13.66
N ILE A 100 19.76 -20.81 12.47
CA ILE A 100 18.96 -21.10 11.25
C ILE A 100 18.99 -22.60 10.92
N GLN A 101 20.14 -23.26 11.11
CA GLN A 101 20.25 -24.70 10.90
C GLN A 101 19.51 -25.52 11.96
N SER A 102 19.41 -25.02 13.19
CA SER A 102 18.68 -25.68 14.28
C SER A 102 17.16 -25.52 14.21
N LEU A 103 16.64 -24.58 13.41
CA LEU A 103 15.21 -24.34 13.27
C LEU A 103 14.51 -25.48 12.51
N THR A 104 13.40 -25.93 13.07
CA THR A 104 12.50 -26.88 12.41
C THR A 104 11.82 -26.23 11.19
N PRO A 105 11.35 -27.02 10.21
CA PRO A 105 10.65 -26.51 9.03
C PRO A 105 9.50 -25.54 9.35
N SER A 106 8.73 -25.80 10.40
CA SER A 106 7.63 -24.95 10.84
C SER A 106 8.11 -23.61 11.43
N GLU A 107 9.15 -23.63 12.25
CA GLU A 107 9.70 -22.41 12.87
C GLU A 107 10.37 -21.51 11.83
N LEU A 108 10.95 -22.11 10.79
CA LEU A 108 11.55 -21.37 9.67
C LEU A 108 10.51 -20.60 8.86
N ALA A 109 9.34 -21.20 8.63
CA ALA A 109 8.23 -20.56 7.95
C ALA A 109 7.68 -19.37 8.76
N ASP A 110 7.50 -19.55 10.07
CA ASP A 110 7.05 -18.49 10.98
C ASP A 110 8.09 -17.35 11.09
N PHE A 111 9.38 -17.68 11.09
CA PHE A 111 10.46 -16.70 11.10
C PHE A 111 10.52 -15.90 9.79
N LYS A 112 10.36 -16.57 8.64
CA LYS A 112 10.27 -15.88 7.34
C LYS A 112 9.06 -14.97 7.26
N GLN A 113 7.90 -15.39 7.79
CA GLN A 113 6.72 -14.55 7.81
C GLN A 113 6.97 -13.28 8.63
N GLN A 114 7.58 -13.39 9.81
CA GLN A 114 7.97 -12.24 10.63
C GLN A 114 9.00 -11.33 9.93
N LEU A 115 9.95 -11.89 9.17
CA LEU A 115 10.89 -11.12 8.35
C LEU A 115 10.25 -10.49 7.12
N ALA A 116 9.19 -11.07 6.55
CA ALA A 116 8.42 -10.47 5.48
C ALA A 116 7.52 -9.34 6.01
N GLU A 117 7.07 -9.45 7.26
CA GLU A 117 6.37 -8.39 7.99
C GLU A 117 7.32 -7.30 8.49
N ALA A 118 8.60 -7.63 8.71
CA ALA A 118 9.65 -6.63 8.85
C ALA A 118 9.80 -5.92 7.49
N PRO A 119 9.45 -4.64 7.38
CA PRO A 119 9.26 -4.02 6.10
C PRO A 119 10.64 -3.69 5.48
N ALA A 120 11.22 -4.71 4.84
CA ALA A 120 12.48 -4.65 4.10
C ALA A 120 12.27 -3.83 2.81
N GLY A 121 12.14 -2.52 2.98
CA GLY A 121 11.80 -1.56 1.93
C GLY A 121 11.11 -0.28 2.44
N GLU A 122 10.62 -0.26 3.68
CA GLU A 122 10.01 0.94 4.29
C GLU A 122 11.06 1.94 4.80
N GLY A 123 12.28 1.47 5.08
CA GLY A 123 13.40 2.32 5.51
C GLY A 123 14.12 2.98 4.34
N VAL A 124 14.18 4.31 4.34
CA VAL A 124 14.88 5.22 3.40
C VAL A 124 14.39 5.16 1.94
N VAL A 125 14.27 4.00 1.32
CA VAL A 125 13.81 3.86 -0.07
C VAL A 125 12.35 4.31 -0.21
N GLY A 126 11.47 3.87 0.68
CA GLY A 126 10.08 4.33 0.72
C GLY A 126 9.96 5.84 0.92
N ILE A 127 10.80 6.41 1.79
CA ILE A 127 10.88 7.85 2.04
C ILE A 127 11.35 8.61 0.78
N ILE A 128 12.39 8.12 0.10
CA ILE A 128 12.89 8.71 -1.15
C ILE A 128 11.82 8.67 -2.24
N VAL A 129 11.13 7.54 -2.40
CA VAL A 129 10.06 7.39 -3.40
C VAL A 129 8.87 8.29 -3.09
N LEU A 130 8.48 8.43 -1.82
CA LEU A 130 7.42 9.35 -1.38
C LEU A 130 7.76 10.80 -1.74
N PHE A 131 8.96 11.27 -1.39
CA PHE A 131 9.38 12.63 -1.72
C PHE A 131 9.46 12.87 -3.22
N LEU A 132 9.98 11.89 -3.97
CA LEU A 132 10.02 11.95 -5.43
C LEU A 132 8.61 12.11 -6.02
N LEU A 133 7.63 11.35 -5.53
CA LEU A 133 6.24 11.44 -5.97
C LEU A 133 5.62 12.81 -5.64
N VAL A 134 5.81 13.31 -4.42
CA VAL A 134 5.29 14.63 -3.99
C VAL A 134 5.88 15.75 -4.85
N PHE A 135 7.19 15.73 -5.12
CA PHE A 135 7.83 16.72 -5.97
C PHE A 135 7.36 16.65 -7.42
N ILE A 136 7.16 15.46 -7.98
CA ILE A 136 6.59 15.30 -9.32
C ILE A 136 5.20 15.97 -9.42
N ILE A 137 4.32 15.74 -8.44
CA ILE A 137 2.97 16.33 -8.44
C ILE A 137 3.05 17.85 -8.29
N THR A 138 3.87 18.33 -7.37
CA THR A 138 4.03 19.77 -7.09
C THR A 138 4.63 20.53 -8.27
N ASP A 139 5.50 19.87 -9.03
CA ASP A 139 6.10 20.37 -10.27
C ASP A 139 5.08 20.41 -11.43
N MET A 140 4.23 19.38 -11.56
CA MET A 140 3.09 19.41 -12.50
C MET A 140 2.09 20.54 -12.20
N LEU A 141 1.89 20.89 -10.93
CA LEU A 141 1.04 21.99 -10.47
C LEU A 141 1.73 23.37 -10.56
N CYS A 142 2.96 23.45 -11.10
CA CYS A 142 3.77 24.66 -11.20
C CYS A 142 4.07 25.35 -9.86
N ALA A 143 4.01 24.61 -8.75
CA ALA A 143 4.35 25.14 -7.43
C ALA A 143 5.87 25.06 -7.15
N THR A 144 6.58 24.17 -7.85
CA THR A 144 8.06 24.03 -7.84
C THR A 144 8.58 23.77 -9.26
N ASP A 145 9.84 24.10 -9.53
CA ASP A 145 10.55 23.78 -10.79
C ASP A 145 11.87 23.08 -10.44
N ILE A 146 11.75 21.81 -10.05
CA ILE A 146 12.87 20.95 -9.64
C ILE A 146 13.23 19.99 -10.78
N PHE A 147 12.25 19.60 -11.61
CA PHE A 147 12.41 18.59 -12.64
C PHE A 147 12.13 19.17 -14.04
N PRO A 148 13.16 19.54 -14.83
CA PRO A 148 13.00 20.24 -16.11
C PRO A 148 12.34 19.42 -17.23
N PHE A 149 12.06 18.13 -16.97
CA PHE A 149 11.38 17.22 -17.89
C PHE A 149 9.87 17.17 -17.67
N ILE A 150 9.35 17.69 -16.56
CA ILE A 150 7.92 17.72 -16.26
C ILE A 150 7.35 19.01 -16.84
N ARG A 151 6.28 18.88 -17.63
CA ARG A 151 5.60 20.03 -18.22
C ARG A 151 4.44 20.43 -17.34
N CYS A 152 4.44 21.67 -16.91
CA CYS A 152 3.29 22.33 -16.30
C CYS A 152 2.02 22.08 -17.13
N LEU A 153 1.01 21.46 -16.50
CA LEU A 153 -0.35 21.43 -17.04
C LEU A 153 -0.97 22.80 -16.79
N ARG A 154 -0.82 23.68 -17.78
CA ARG A 154 -1.48 24.99 -17.82
C ARG A 154 -2.85 24.89 -18.48
#